data_AF-A0A4Q1KGZ9-F1
#
_entry.id   AF-A0A4Q1KGZ9-F1
#
_cell.length_a   1.000
_cell.length_b   1.000
_cell.length_c   1.000
_cell.angle_alpha   90.00
_cell.angle_beta   90.00
_cell.angle_gamma   90.00
#
_symmetry.space_group_name_H-M   'P 1'
#
loop_
_entity.id
_entity.type
_entity.pdbx_description
1 polymer ?
#
loop_
_entity_poly.entity_id
_entity_poly.type
_entity_poly.pdbx_seq_one_letter_code
_entity_poly.pdbx_strand_id
1 'polypeptide(L)'
;MKKHPSLLARPKELVQLAGDWRGGLPDGGAMCEQKMDGVRAYYLGYTLRTREGIEIGGVGHILHRLAGIERAYGRPLFFDGEFIAPGGYLATLRHIGQGLRAPEGGTLHLFDTLHAEEWQSNDCDRPLYERKAMLTRLVRMQSDDDDGWTWRAGTYGKEPDGPPVAIIPDVWCATQADVEQMAAEIWARDGEGVVVKDPMGLYRRERSNAWRKYKRNGWATRKVA
;
A
#
# COMPACT_ATOMS: atom_id res chain seq x y z
N MET A 1 -17.22 -19.48 27.75
CA MET A 1 -18.37 -18.82 27.09
C MET A 1 -17.83 -18.06 25.89
N LYS A 2 -18.08 -18.50 24.64
CA LYS A 2 -17.63 -17.77 23.44
C LYS A 2 -18.49 -16.50 23.30
N LYS A 3 -17.86 -15.32 23.24
CA LYS A 3 -18.58 -14.05 23.06
C LYS A 3 -19.38 -14.10 21.74
N HIS A 4 -20.60 -13.59 21.75
CA HIS A 4 -21.44 -13.50 20.56
C HIS A 4 -20.72 -12.67 19.48
N PRO A 5 -20.70 -13.06 18.20
CA PRO A 5 -19.90 -12.40 17.15
C PRO A 5 -20.19 -10.90 16.97
N SER A 6 -21.41 -10.44 17.30
CA SER A 6 -21.76 -9.01 17.26
C SER A 6 -21.19 -8.17 18.41
N LEU A 7 -20.66 -8.82 19.46
CA LEU A 7 -20.02 -8.19 20.62
C LEU A 7 -18.49 -8.18 20.49
N LEU A 8 -17.93 -8.75 19.42
CA LEU A 8 -16.53 -8.58 19.08
C LEU A 8 -16.35 -7.16 18.54
N ALA A 9 -15.38 -6.42 19.10
CA ALA A 9 -15.06 -5.07 18.64
C ALA A 9 -14.70 -5.14 17.15
N ARG A 10 -15.53 -4.52 16.31
CA ARG A 10 -15.23 -4.42 14.87
C ARG A 10 -14.05 -3.46 14.69
N PRO A 11 -13.09 -3.78 13.81
CA PRO A 11 -12.04 -2.84 13.46
C PRO A 11 -12.64 -1.53 12.94
N LYS A 12 -11.97 -0.43 13.28
CA LYS A 12 -12.45 0.93 12.99
C LYS A 12 -12.18 1.36 11.56
N GLU A 13 -11.17 0.75 10.95
CA GLU A 13 -10.70 1.08 9.60
C GLU A 13 -10.70 -0.18 8.72
N LEU A 14 -10.52 0.00 7.40
CA LEU A 14 -10.27 -1.13 6.48
C LEU A 14 -8.79 -1.46 6.35
N VAL A 15 -7.92 -0.51 6.67
CA VAL A 15 -6.45 -0.62 6.58
C VAL A 15 -5.79 0.03 7.80
N GLN A 16 -4.53 -0.28 8.06
CA GLN A 16 -3.74 0.40 9.10
C GLN A 16 -3.46 1.85 8.69
N LEU A 17 -3.69 2.79 9.61
CA LEU A 17 -3.42 4.21 9.41
C LEU A 17 -2.20 4.66 10.21
N ALA A 18 -1.35 5.48 9.59
CA ALA A 18 -0.20 6.07 10.26
C ALA A 18 -0.61 7.20 11.22
N GLY A 19 0.02 7.24 12.39
CA GLY A 19 0.11 8.42 13.25
C GLY A 19 1.03 9.51 12.65
N ASP A 20 1.29 10.55 13.42
CA ASP A 20 2.21 11.63 13.05
C ASP A 20 3.58 11.41 13.73
N TRP A 21 4.65 11.55 12.96
CA TRP A 21 6.00 11.49 13.52
C TRP A 21 6.36 12.84 14.14
N ARG A 22 6.89 12.82 15.37
CA ARG A 22 7.26 14.01 16.15
C ARG A 22 8.69 13.93 16.71
N GLY A 23 9.53 13.11 16.09
CA GLY A 23 10.85 12.75 16.61
C GLY A 23 10.91 11.34 17.21
N GLY A 24 12.13 10.88 17.42
CA GLY A 24 12.44 9.57 18.03
C GLY A 24 12.20 8.36 17.14
N LEU A 25 12.95 7.30 17.43
CA LEU A 25 12.88 5.98 16.80
C LEU A 25 12.75 4.87 17.85
N PRO A 26 12.23 3.69 17.49
CA PRO A 26 12.37 2.49 18.32
C PRO A 26 13.85 2.15 18.55
N ASP A 27 14.11 1.39 19.62
CA ASP A 27 15.45 0.85 19.88
C ASP A 27 15.90 -0.04 18.72
N GLY A 28 17.07 0.27 18.16
CA GLY A 28 17.63 -0.41 16.99
C GLY A 28 17.38 0.31 15.66
N GLY A 29 16.41 1.23 15.58
CA GLY A 29 16.10 1.99 14.36
C GLY A 29 14.71 1.69 13.78
N ALA A 30 14.47 2.13 12.55
CA ALA A 30 13.20 1.96 11.87
C ALA A 30 13.36 1.69 10.37
N MET A 31 12.34 1.07 9.79
CA MET A 31 12.17 0.95 8.34
C MET A 31 11.46 2.19 7.81
N CYS A 32 12.14 3.00 7.00
CA CYS A 32 11.61 4.24 6.46
C CYS A 32 11.33 4.11 4.97
N GLU A 33 10.17 4.57 4.53
CA GLU A 33 9.74 4.51 3.13
C GLU A 33 9.34 5.91 2.66
N GLN A 34 9.52 6.20 1.36
CA GLN A 34 8.90 7.39 0.80
C GLN A 34 7.37 7.29 0.94
N LYS A 35 6.76 8.36 1.44
CA LYS A 35 5.33 8.55 1.36
C LYS A 35 4.98 8.96 -0.07
N MET A 36 4.40 8.02 -0.80
CA MET A 36 3.94 8.25 -2.17
C MET A 36 2.68 9.11 -2.19
N ASP A 37 2.54 9.95 -3.22
CA ASP A 37 1.41 10.87 -3.40
C ASP A 37 0.44 10.29 -4.44
N GLY A 38 -0.51 9.51 -3.95
CA GLY A 38 -1.52 8.82 -4.76
C GLY A 38 -2.83 8.65 -4.02
N VAL A 39 -3.52 7.55 -4.28
CA VAL A 39 -4.68 7.13 -3.51
C VAL A 39 -4.39 5.78 -2.86
N ARG A 40 -4.47 5.76 -1.52
CA ARG A 40 -4.37 4.52 -0.72
C ARG A 40 -5.34 3.47 -1.25
N ALA A 41 -4.80 2.33 -1.66
CA ALA A 41 -5.55 1.23 -2.24
C ALA A 41 -5.16 -0.10 -1.62
N TYR A 42 -6.12 -1.00 -1.47
CA TYR A 42 -5.89 -2.37 -1.05
C TYR A 42 -6.54 -3.36 -1.99
N TYR A 43 -5.89 -4.51 -2.16
CA TYR A 43 -6.42 -5.65 -2.90
C TYR A 43 -6.92 -6.70 -1.92
N LEU A 44 -8.13 -7.21 -2.16
CA LEU A 44 -8.70 -8.36 -1.46
C LEU A 44 -9.80 -9.00 -2.30
N GLY A 45 -9.68 -10.31 -2.56
CA GLY A 45 -10.73 -11.06 -3.27
C GLY A 45 -11.00 -10.52 -4.67
N TYR A 46 -9.95 -10.41 -5.49
CA TYR A 46 -10.01 -9.98 -6.89
C TYR A 46 -10.59 -8.57 -7.13
N THR A 47 -10.44 -7.68 -6.15
CA THR A 47 -10.89 -6.29 -6.28
C THR A 47 -9.85 -5.36 -5.67
N LEU A 48 -9.69 -4.20 -6.27
CA LEU A 48 -8.85 -3.12 -5.76
C LEU A 48 -9.78 -2.02 -5.24
N ARG A 49 -9.59 -1.61 -3.98
CA ARG A 49 -10.46 -0.63 -3.32
C ARG A 49 -9.67 0.48 -2.67
N THR A 50 -10.22 1.68 -2.58
CA THR A 50 -9.67 2.76 -1.76
C THR A 50 -9.73 2.40 -0.28
N ARG A 51 -9.06 3.17 0.60
CA ARG A 51 -9.17 2.96 2.06
C ARG A 51 -10.61 3.03 2.60
N GLU A 52 -11.52 3.72 1.92
CA GLU A 52 -12.94 3.81 2.26
C GLU A 52 -13.78 2.65 1.70
N GLY A 53 -13.16 1.73 0.95
CA GLY A 53 -13.81 0.57 0.37
C GLY A 53 -14.45 0.81 -1.01
N ILE A 54 -14.14 1.94 -1.66
CA ILE A 54 -14.64 2.26 -3.00
C ILE A 54 -13.82 1.48 -4.03
N GLU A 55 -14.48 0.73 -4.90
CA GLU A 55 -13.80 -0.03 -5.95
C GLU A 55 -13.17 0.90 -7.00
N ILE A 56 -11.94 0.56 -7.42
CA ILE A 56 -11.17 1.29 -8.41
C ILE A 56 -11.35 0.57 -9.76
N GLY A 57 -11.84 1.28 -10.79
CA GLY A 57 -11.95 0.76 -12.16
C GLY A 57 -10.64 0.90 -12.95
N GLY A 58 -10.58 0.28 -14.13
CA GLY A 58 -9.42 0.42 -15.05
C GLY A 58 -8.12 -0.17 -14.51
N VAL A 59 -8.20 -1.27 -13.74
CA VAL A 59 -7.06 -1.90 -13.05
C VAL A 59 -6.99 -3.41 -13.28
N GLY A 60 -7.58 -3.91 -14.37
CA GLY A 60 -7.56 -5.33 -14.74
C GLY A 60 -6.15 -5.94 -14.77
N HIS A 61 -5.15 -5.23 -15.29
CA HIS A 61 -3.74 -5.62 -15.31
C HIS A 61 -3.16 -5.81 -13.88
N ILE A 62 -3.57 -4.98 -12.92
CA ILE A 62 -3.19 -5.09 -11.50
C ILE A 62 -3.86 -6.31 -10.88
N LEU A 63 -5.18 -6.46 -11.07
CA LEU A 63 -5.94 -7.58 -10.54
C LEU A 63 -5.41 -8.92 -11.06
N HIS A 64 -5.13 -9.00 -12.36
CA HIS A 64 -4.54 -10.17 -12.99
C HIS A 64 -3.17 -10.52 -12.37
N ARG A 65 -2.28 -9.53 -12.20
CA ARG A 65 -0.97 -9.75 -11.58
C ARG A 65 -1.10 -10.25 -10.14
N LEU A 66 -1.95 -9.63 -9.33
CA LEU A 66 -2.14 -10.01 -7.91
C LEU A 66 -2.81 -11.39 -7.76
N ALA A 67 -3.79 -11.70 -8.61
CA ALA A 67 -4.42 -13.02 -8.64
C ALA A 67 -3.45 -14.11 -9.10
N GLY A 68 -2.57 -13.80 -10.06
CA GLY A 68 -1.47 -14.69 -10.45
C GLY A 68 -0.56 -15.03 -9.27
N ILE A 69 -0.22 -14.04 -8.44
CA ILE A 69 0.54 -14.23 -7.22
C ILE A 69 -0.23 -15.11 -6.21
N GLU A 70 -1.52 -14.86 -5.97
CA GLU A 70 -2.34 -15.70 -5.07
C GLU A 70 -2.41 -17.16 -5.55
N ARG A 71 -2.58 -17.39 -6.85
CA ARG A 71 -2.60 -18.74 -7.45
C ARG A 71 -1.26 -19.44 -7.25
N ALA A 72 -0.15 -18.77 -7.55
CA ALA A 72 1.20 -19.32 -7.37
C ALA A 72 1.53 -19.57 -5.89
N TYR A 73 1.06 -18.70 -4.99
CA TYR A 73 1.26 -18.84 -3.55
C TYR A 73 0.35 -19.91 -2.92
N GLY A 74 -0.79 -20.22 -3.55
CA GLY A 74 -1.74 -21.22 -3.09
C GLY A 74 -2.61 -20.78 -1.91
N ARG A 75 -2.65 -19.48 -1.60
CA ARG A 75 -3.42 -18.93 -0.47
C ARG A 75 -3.94 -17.52 -0.78
N PRO A 76 -5.16 -17.17 -0.34
CA PRO A 76 -5.67 -15.80 -0.46
C PRO A 76 -4.83 -14.78 0.33
N LEU A 77 -4.61 -13.62 -0.29
CA LEU A 77 -3.75 -12.56 0.19
C LEU A 77 -4.52 -11.24 0.29
N PHE A 78 -4.00 -10.39 1.16
CA PHE A 78 -4.32 -8.98 1.22
C PHE A 78 -3.05 -8.20 0.86
N PHE A 79 -3.19 -7.22 -0.03
CA PHE A 79 -2.09 -6.32 -0.38
C PHE A 79 -2.49 -4.89 -0.08
N ASP A 80 -1.57 -4.15 0.54
CA ASP A 80 -1.76 -2.75 0.90
C ASP A 80 -0.75 -1.88 0.14
N GLY A 81 -1.24 -0.89 -0.58
CA GLY A 81 -0.44 -0.08 -1.50
C GLY A 81 -0.99 1.32 -1.74
N GLU A 82 -0.28 2.06 -2.58
CA GLU A 82 -0.70 3.36 -3.08
C GLU A 82 -0.93 3.22 -4.60
N PHE A 83 -2.15 3.47 -5.06
CA PHE A 83 -2.44 3.51 -6.50
C PHE A 83 -2.06 4.87 -7.06
N ILE A 84 -1.34 4.87 -8.19
CA ILE A 84 -0.93 6.09 -8.89
C ILE A 84 -1.20 5.91 -10.38
N ALA A 85 -2.06 6.76 -10.95
CA ALA A 85 -2.32 6.80 -12.38
C ALA A 85 -1.20 7.58 -13.12
N PRO A 86 -1.03 7.35 -14.44
CA PRO A 86 -0.08 8.12 -15.24
C PRO A 86 -0.37 9.62 -15.15
N GLY A 87 0.66 10.42 -14.86
CA GLY A 87 0.51 11.86 -14.60
C GLY A 87 0.33 12.23 -13.12
N GLY A 88 0.49 11.29 -12.19
CA GLY A 88 0.65 11.56 -10.76
C GLY A 88 -0.66 11.80 -10.00
N TYR A 89 -0.59 12.51 -8.87
CA TYR A 89 -1.70 12.64 -7.91
C TYR A 89 -3.00 13.18 -8.52
N LEU A 90 -2.95 14.30 -9.26
CA LEU A 90 -4.16 14.88 -9.85
C LEU A 90 -4.79 13.96 -10.92
N ALA A 91 -3.97 13.24 -11.69
CA ALA A 91 -4.46 12.24 -12.63
C ALA A 91 -5.11 11.05 -11.90
N THR A 92 -4.51 10.65 -10.76
CA THR A 92 -5.04 9.59 -9.89
C THR A 92 -6.42 9.97 -9.36
N LEU A 93 -6.61 11.20 -8.86
CA LEU A 93 -7.93 11.67 -8.42
C LEU A 93 -8.96 11.65 -9.55
N ARG A 94 -8.58 12.06 -10.77
CA ARG A 94 -9.48 12.00 -11.94
C ARG A 94 -9.85 10.56 -12.29
N HIS A 95 -8.89 9.64 -12.27
CA HIS A 95 -9.11 8.22 -12.50
C HIS A 95 -10.13 7.65 -11.52
N ILE A 96 -9.94 7.89 -10.22
CA ILE A 96 -10.89 7.46 -9.18
C ILE A 96 -12.27 8.10 -9.39
N GLY A 97 -12.33 9.37 -9.77
CA GLY A 97 -13.57 10.08 -10.07
C GLY A 97 -14.38 9.51 -11.25
N GLN A 98 -13.73 8.77 -12.17
CA GLN A 98 -14.40 8.06 -13.27
C GLN A 98 -15.02 6.73 -12.84
N GLY A 99 -14.69 6.24 -11.64
CA GLY A 99 -15.20 4.99 -11.08
C GLY A 99 -14.87 3.77 -11.94
N LEU A 100 -15.84 2.85 -12.09
CA LEU A 100 -15.66 1.61 -12.85
C LEU A 100 -15.47 1.83 -14.37
N ARG A 101 -15.64 3.06 -14.87
CA ARG A 101 -15.43 3.43 -16.27
C ARG A 101 -14.05 4.02 -16.55
N ALA A 102 -13.19 4.12 -15.53
CA ALA A 102 -11.84 4.62 -15.70
C ALA A 102 -11.09 3.78 -16.77
N PRO A 103 -10.29 4.40 -17.64
CA PRO A 103 -9.48 3.68 -18.61
C PRO A 103 -8.44 2.83 -17.89
N GLU A 104 -8.01 1.75 -18.54
CA GLU A 104 -6.99 0.86 -18.01
C GLU A 104 -5.67 1.61 -17.78
N GLY A 105 -5.13 1.57 -16.56
CA GLY A 105 -3.78 2.09 -16.28
C GLY A 105 -3.41 2.32 -14.82
N GLY A 106 -2.18 2.79 -14.62
CA GLY A 106 -1.59 3.09 -13.32
C GLY A 106 -0.76 1.95 -12.75
N THR A 107 -0.20 2.19 -11.57
CA THR A 107 0.61 1.21 -10.85
C THR A 107 0.17 1.18 -9.39
N LEU A 108 0.11 -0.02 -8.81
CA LEU A 108 -0.05 -0.20 -7.37
C LEU A 108 1.32 -0.31 -6.69
N HIS A 109 1.70 0.72 -5.93
CA HIS A 109 2.92 0.77 -5.16
C HIS A 109 2.71 0.13 -3.77
N LEU A 110 3.06 -1.14 -3.65
CA LEU A 110 2.87 -1.98 -2.48
C LEU A 110 3.86 -1.66 -1.35
N PHE A 111 3.39 -1.63 -0.11
CA PHE A 111 4.24 -1.44 1.08
C PHE A 111 3.89 -2.36 2.26
N ASP A 112 2.84 -3.17 2.17
CA ASP A 112 2.57 -4.23 3.15
C ASP A 112 1.72 -5.37 2.52
N THR A 113 1.68 -6.52 3.19
CA THR A 113 0.87 -7.67 2.79
C THR A 113 0.52 -8.56 3.98
N LEU A 114 -0.63 -9.23 3.90
CA LEU A 114 -1.12 -10.18 4.88
C LEU A 114 -1.72 -11.40 4.16
N HIS A 115 -1.94 -12.48 4.89
CA HIS A 115 -2.96 -13.44 4.50
C HIS A 115 -4.35 -12.80 4.67
N ALA A 116 -5.27 -13.12 3.76
CA ALA A 116 -6.63 -12.57 3.83
C ALA A 116 -7.32 -12.87 5.18
N GLU A 117 -7.02 -14.03 5.79
CA GLU A 117 -7.56 -14.42 7.09
C GLU A 117 -7.07 -13.52 8.24
N GLU A 118 -5.80 -13.09 8.21
CA GLU A 118 -5.21 -12.22 9.25
C GLU A 118 -5.81 -10.82 9.14
N TRP A 119 -6.05 -10.35 7.92
CA TRP A 119 -6.80 -9.12 7.69
C TRP A 119 -8.23 -9.25 8.22
N GLN A 120 -8.91 -10.37 7.91
CA GLN A 120 -10.29 -10.63 8.31
C GLN A 120 -10.43 -10.69 9.83
N SER A 121 -9.52 -11.39 10.52
CA SER A 121 -9.48 -11.48 11.98
C SER A 121 -9.01 -10.19 12.65
N ASN A 122 -8.37 -9.29 11.90
CA ASN A 122 -7.66 -8.12 12.43
C ASN A 122 -6.55 -8.49 13.42
N ASP A 123 -5.90 -9.63 13.19
CA ASP A 123 -4.98 -10.24 14.14
C ASP A 123 -3.79 -10.86 13.41
N CYS A 124 -2.90 -9.99 12.94
CA CYS A 124 -1.64 -10.40 12.33
C CYS A 124 -0.50 -10.28 13.34
N ASP A 125 0.05 -11.40 13.78
CA ASP A 125 1.15 -11.41 14.75
C ASP A 125 2.53 -11.39 14.10
N ARG A 126 2.57 -11.43 12.77
CA ARG A 126 3.83 -11.28 12.02
C ARG A 126 4.31 -9.82 12.08
N PRO A 127 5.56 -9.57 12.55
CA PRO A 127 6.14 -8.24 12.57
C PRO A 127 6.37 -7.69 11.16
N LEU A 128 6.47 -6.38 11.03
CA LEU A 128 6.56 -5.70 9.74
C LEU A 128 7.70 -6.22 8.87
N TYR A 129 8.89 -6.46 9.45
CA TYR A 129 10.04 -6.93 8.67
C TYR A 129 9.76 -8.27 7.98
N GLU A 130 9.03 -9.19 8.64
CA GLU A 130 8.61 -10.47 8.04
C GLU A 130 7.56 -10.25 6.95
N ARG A 131 6.62 -9.32 7.15
CA ARG A 131 5.62 -8.99 6.14
C ARG A 131 6.24 -8.36 4.90
N LYS A 132 7.25 -7.50 5.06
CA LYS A 132 8.04 -6.92 3.96
C LYS A 132 8.86 -7.98 3.23
N ALA A 133 9.46 -8.93 3.95
CA ALA A 133 10.14 -10.08 3.35
C ALA A 133 9.16 -10.96 2.56
N MET A 134 7.97 -11.22 3.11
CA MET A 134 6.89 -11.93 2.40
C MET A 134 6.46 -11.19 1.14
N LEU A 135 6.19 -9.88 1.23
CA LEU A 135 5.81 -9.04 0.09
C LEU A 135 6.85 -9.14 -1.03
N THR A 136 8.13 -9.01 -0.67
CA THR A 136 9.23 -9.11 -1.63
C THR A 136 9.27 -10.48 -2.31
N ARG A 137 9.10 -11.57 -1.54
CA ARG A 137 9.06 -12.93 -2.09
C ARG A 137 7.86 -13.12 -3.01
N LEU A 138 6.68 -12.65 -2.62
CA LEU A 138 5.43 -12.76 -3.39
C LEU A 138 5.51 -12.01 -4.72
N VAL A 139 5.95 -10.76 -4.71
CA VAL A 139 6.06 -9.96 -5.95
C VAL A 139 7.17 -10.49 -6.87
N ARG A 140 8.14 -11.26 -6.35
CA ARG A 140 9.12 -11.98 -7.17
C ARG A 140 8.61 -13.30 -7.72
N MET A 141 7.48 -13.83 -7.25
CA MET A 141 6.85 -14.98 -7.88
C MET A 141 6.50 -14.58 -9.32
N GLN A 142 7.06 -15.30 -10.29
CA GLN A 142 6.62 -15.20 -11.67
C GLN A 142 5.12 -15.51 -11.69
N SER A 143 4.34 -14.61 -12.29
CA SER A 143 2.98 -14.95 -12.71
C SER A 143 3.04 -15.08 -14.22
N ASP A 144 2.79 -16.30 -14.68
CA ASP A 144 2.49 -16.73 -16.04
C ASP A 144 3.46 -16.25 -17.14
N ASP A 145 4.01 -17.22 -17.88
CA ASP A 145 4.74 -16.95 -19.11
C ASP A 145 3.83 -16.09 -20.02
N ASP A 146 4.30 -14.90 -20.37
CA ASP A 146 3.73 -14.13 -21.47
C ASP A 146 4.02 -14.92 -22.75
N ASP A 147 3.08 -15.77 -23.13
CA ASP A 147 3.12 -16.56 -24.36
C ASP A 147 2.95 -15.70 -25.62
N GLY A 148 2.80 -14.38 -25.46
CA GLY A 148 2.61 -13.42 -26.54
C GLY A 148 1.25 -13.49 -27.23
N TRP A 149 0.32 -14.32 -26.72
CA TRP A 149 -0.98 -14.60 -27.32
C TRP A 149 -2.15 -14.47 -26.35
N THR A 150 -1.92 -14.65 -25.06
CA THR A 150 -2.96 -14.58 -24.04
C THR A 150 -3.35 -13.14 -23.74
N TRP A 151 -4.47 -12.69 -24.32
CA TRP A 151 -5.05 -11.38 -24.02
C TRP A 151 -5.53 -11.31 -22.57
N ARG A 152 -5.06 -10.30 -21.82
CA ARG A 152 -5.61 -9.98 -20.50
C ARG A 152 -6.96 -9.28 -20.65
N ALA A 153 -7.97 -9.77 -19.93
CA ALA A 153 -9.28 -9.15 -19.94
C ALA A 153 -9.17 -7.68 -19.49
N GLY A 154 -9.72 -6.77 -20.30
CA GLY A 154 -9.72 -5.33 -20.03
C GLY A 154 -8.61 -4.54 -20.74
N THR A 155 -7.53 -5.17 -21.21
CA THR A 155 -6.44 -4.43 -21.90
C THR A 155 -6.72 -4.22 -23.39
N TYR A 156 -7.68 -4.94 -23.98
CA TYR A 156 -8.00 -4.90 -25.43
C TYR A 156 -6.75 -4.99 -26.32
N GLY A 157 -5.71 -5.65 -25.81
CA GLY A 157 -4.43 -5.80 -26.46
C GLY A 157 -3.45 -4.63 -26.37
N LYS A 158 -3.71 -3.67 -25.49
CA LYS A 158 -2.75 -2.62 -25.13
C LYS A 158 -2.50 -2.65 -23.63
N GLU A 159 -1.36 -3.21 -23.24
CA GLU A 159 -0.92 -3.15 -21.84
C GLU A 159 -0.64 -1.68 -21.45
N PRO A 160 -0.98 -1.26 -20.23
CA PRO A 160 -0.61 0.05 -19.72
C PRO A 160 0.90 0.27 -19.65
N ASP A 161 1.31 1.54 -19.71
CA ASP A 161 2.70 1.91 -19.49
C ASP A 161 3.09 1.68 -18.01
N GLY A 162 4.23 1.00 -17.80
CA GLY A 162 4.78 0.72 -16.48
C GLY A 162 4.33 -0.63 -15.88
N PRO A 163 4.89 -1.03 -14.73
CA PRO A 163 4.54 -2.30 -14.11
C PRO A 163 3.14 -2.22 -13.44
N PRO A 164 2.33 -3.30 -13.44
CA PRO A 164 1.07 -3.33 -12.69
C PRO A 164 1.27 -3.12 -11.19
N VAL A 165 2.35 -3.68 -10.64
CA VAL A 165 2.71 -3.55 -9.22
C VAL A 165 4.18 -3.22 -9.06
N ALA A 166 4.50 -2.39 -8.08
CA ALA A 166 5.86 -2.07 -7.66
C ALA A 166 5.95 -2.11 -6.13
N ILE A 167 7.10 -2.50 -5.56
CA ILE A 167 7.32 -2.40 -4.12
C ILE A 167 7.93 -1.02 -3.81
N ILE A 168 7.42 -0.34 -2.78
CA ILE A 168 8.08 0.84 -2.23
C ILE A 168 9.33 0.37 -1.46
N PRO A 169 10.54 0.78 -1.88
CA PRO A 169 11.76 0.42 -1.17
C PRO A 169 11.78 1.09 0.21
N ASP A 170 12.25 0.34 1.20
CA ASP A 170 12.57 0.88 2.52
C ASP A 170 14.07 1.10 2.68
N VAL A 171 14.40 2.06 3.53
CA VAL A 171 15.75 2.38 3.97
C VAL A 171 15.77 2.25 5.49
N TRP A 172 16.81 1.61 6.03
CA TRP A 172 17.00 1.55 7.47
C TRP A 172 17.51 2.90 7.99
N CYS A 173 16.77 3.51 8.92
CA CYS A 173 17.21 4.70 9.65
C CYS A 173 17.54 4.29 11.08
N ALA A 174 18.80 4.45 11.49
CA ALA A 174 19.25 4.17 12.84
C ALA A 174 19.00 5.35 13.78
N THR A 175 18.98 6.57 13.24
CA THR A 175 18.85 7.80 14.02
C THR A 175 17.73 8.72 13.52
N GLN A 176 17.30 9.64 14.37
CA GLN A 176 16.39 10.71 13.99
C GLN A 176 16.93 11.55 12.81
N ALA A 177 18.24 11.82 12.79
CA ALA A 177 18.88 12.58 11.73
C ALA A 177 18.78 11.87 10.36
N ASP A 178 18.85 10.54 10.33
CA ASP A 178 18.69 9.75 9.10
C ASP A 178 17.29 9.94 8.50
N VAL A 179 16.26 9.97 9.35
CA VAL A 179 14.86 10.21 8.92
C VAL A 179 14.70 11.62 8.36
N GLU A 180 15.26 12.61 9.05
CA GLU A 180 15.19 14.01 8.65
C GLU A 180 15.94 14.25 7.33
N GLN A 181 17.10 13.62 7.15
CA GLN A 181 17.85 13.64 5.91
C GLN A 181 17.03 13.03 4.76
N MET A 182 16.52 11.81 4.94
CA MET A 182 15.70 11.14 3.93
C MET A 182 14.48 11.99 3.54
N ALA A 183 13.83 12.63 4.52
CA ALA A 183 12.70 13.52 4.26
C ALA A 183 13.11 14.77 3.48
N ALA A 184 14.25 15.40 3.84
CA ALA A 184 14.78 16.56 3.12
C ALA A 184 15.10 16.23 1.65
N GLU A 185 15.71 15.07 1.39
CA GLU A 185 16.00 14.58 0.04
C GLU A 185 14.71 14.36 -0.78
N ILE A 186 13.68 13.79 -0.15
CA ILE A 186 12.37 13.60 -0.79
C ILE A 186 11.69 14.96 -1.09
N TRP A 187 11.79 15.92 -0.18
CA TRP A 187 11.22 17.25 -0.40
C TRP A 187 11.95 18.07 -1.45
N ALA A 188 13.26 17.86 -1.62
CA ALA A 188 14.05 18.51 -2.67
C ALA A 188 13.60 18.11 -4.08
N ARG A 189 12.92 16.96 -4.22
CA ARG A 189 12.29 16.48 -5.46
C ARG A 189 10.76 16.58 -5.45
N ASP A 190 10.22 17.49 -4.64
CA ASP A 190 8.78 17.76 -4.49
C ASP A 190 7.93 16.56 -4.03
N GLY A 191 8.54 15.55 -3.40
CA GLY A 191 7.83 14.44 -2.78
C GLY A 191 7.13 14.82 -1.47
N GLU A 192 6.18 14.00 -1.03
CA GLU A 192 5.34 14.32 0.14
C GLU A 192 6.10 14.21 1.47
N GLY A 193 6.95 13.19 1.61
CA GLY A 193 7.76 12.95 2.81
C GLY A 193 8.03 11.47 3.06
N VAL A 194 8.14 11.09 4.34
CA VAL A 194 8.54 9.75 4.79
C VAL A 194 7.44 9.11 5.64
N VAL A 195 7.30 7.79 5.56
CA VAL A 195 6.61 6.98 6.57
C VAL A 195 7.66 6.20 7.34
N VAL A 196 7.80 6.52 8.63
CA VAL A 196 8.66 5.82 9.59
C VAL A 196 7.90 4.65 10.16
N LYS A 197 8.42 3.44 10.04
CA LYS A 197 7.75 2.22 10.50
C LYS A 197 8.62 1.43 11.48
N ASP A 198 8.01 1.06 12.60
CA ASP A 198 8.57 0.12 13.56
C ASP A 198 8.68 -1.28 12.92
N PRO A 199 9.89 -1.87 12.81
CA PRO A 199 10.09 -3.20 12.23
C PRO A 199 9.34 -4.31 12.99
N MET A 200 9.10 -4.13 14.29
CA MET A 200 8.34 -5.07 15.13
C MET A 200 6.85 -4.76 15.14
N GLY A 201 6.42 -3.68 14.46
CA GLY A 201 5.04 -3.24 14.41
C GLY A 201 4.10 -4.28 13.80
N LEU A 202 3.08 -4.67 14.54
CA LEU A 202 2.01 -5.55 14.06
C LEU A 202 1.02 -4.78 13.18
N TYR A 203 0.34 -5.48 12.27
CA TYR A 203 -0.71 -4.89 11.46
C TYR A 203 -2.05 -4.96 12.21
N ARG A 204 -2.70 -3.81 12.39
CA ARG A 204 -4.06 -3.68 12.91
C ARG A 204 -4.80 -2.61 12.12
N ARG A 205 -6.07 -2.84 11.80
CA ARG A 205 -6.95 -1.93 11.06
C ARG A 205 -7.46 -0.78 11.94
N GLU A 206 -6.51 0.05 12.35
CA GLU A 206 -6.71 1.24 13.16
C GLU A 206 -5.56 2.23 12.93
N ARG A 207 -5.65 3.41 13.56
CA ARG A 207 -4.50 4.32 13.63
C ARG A 207 -3.49 3.78 14.64
N SER A 208 -2.27 3.56 14.17
CA SER A 208 -1.17 3.04 14.99
C SER A 208 0.01 4.01 15.01
N ASN A 209 0.73 4.03 16.12
CA ASN A 209 2.03 4.71 16.24
C ASN A 209 3.20 3.81 15.80
N ALA A 210 2.94 2.55 15.45
CA ALA A 210 3.92 1.71 14.78
C ALA A 210 4.29 2.29 13.41
N TRP A 211 3.36 3.00 12.76
CA TRP A 211 3.61 3.76 11.53
C TRP A 211 3.40 5.24 11.77
N ARG A 212 4.37 6.07 11.41
CA ARG A 212 4.34 7.51 11.66
C ARG A 212 4.77 8.27 10.41
N LYS A 213 3.93 9.19 9.95
CA LYS A 213 4.23 10.00 8.75
C LYS A 213 4.96 11.29 9.12
N TYR A 214 5.95 11.66 8.34
CA TYR A 214 6.69 12.91 8.42
C TYR A 214 6.60 13.64 7.08
N LYS A 215 6.01 14.84 7.05
CA LYS A 215 5.68 15.57 5.81
C LYS A 215 6.17 17.00 5.89
N ARG A 216 6.52 17.60 4.73
CA ARG A 216 7.04 18.97 4.64
C ARG A 216 6.12 20.00 5.29
N ASN A 217 4.81 19.81 5.08
CA ASN A 217 3.75 20.65 5.61
C ASN A 217 2.96 19.86 6.67
N GLY A 218 3.42 19.86 7.92
CA GLY A 218 2.68 19.36 9.08
C GLY A 218 1.74 20.44 9.66
N TRP A 219 0.43 20.15 9.71
CA TRP A 219 -0.74 20.92 10.24
C TRP A 219 -0.85 22.46 9.98
N ALA A 220 0.19 23.22 9.61
CA ALA A 220 0.12 24.68 9.62
C ALA A 220 -0.08 25.38 8.25
N THR A 221 -0.02 24.68 7.10
CA THR A 221 0.11 25.37 5.79
C THR A 221 -0.82 24.89 4.67
N ARG A 222 -2.06 24.54 4.99
CA ARG A 222 -3.16 24.64 4.01
C ARG A 222 -4.23 25.61 4.52
N LYS A 223 -3.92 26.90 4.51
CA LYS A 223 -4.98 27.87 4.18
C LYS A 223 -5.19 27.73 2.68
N VAL A 224 -6.30 27.09 2.31
CA VAL A 224 -6.84 27.19 0.97
C VAL A 224 -7.17 28.68 0.79
N ALA A 225 -6.44 29.34 -0.10
CA ALA A 225 -6.83 30.63 -0.65
C ALA A 225 -8.04 30.42 -1.58
#